data_AF-A0A3P7JUZ6-F1
#
_entry.id   AF-A0A3P7JUZ6-F1
#
_cell.length_a   1.000
_cell.length_b   1.000
_cell.length_c   1.000
_cell.angle_alpha   90.00
_cell.angle_beta   90.00
_cell.angle_gamma   90.00
#
_symmetry.space_group_name_H-M   'P 1'
#
loop_
_entity.id
_entity.type
_entity.pdbx_description
1 polymer ?
#
loop_
_entity_poly.entity_id
_entity_poly.type
_entity_poly.pdbx_seq_one_letter_code
_entity_poly.pdbx_strand_id
1 'polypeptide(L)'
;MNEPANFGTNEKEPFYYNYMNHSKIPPLSCPDSEWDVPPYPTHAAFLWKSQLASKTLCMLALLGNGTQRHYNVKNLYGLSEAKITIQAQYKATKKRGLVVSRSTFPSNGRYAGHWLGDNTAQWEDLQAACIGVQEFNMFGIP
;
A
#
# COMPACT_ATOMS: atom_id res chain seq x y z
N MET A 1 2.02 -6.42 -0.24
CA MET A 1 2.90 -5.29 -0.58
C MET A 1 2.22 -4.36 -1.59
N ASN A 2 0.95 -4.03 -1.37
CA ASN A 2 0.08 -3.46 -2.40
C ASN A 2 -0.53 -2.11 -2.00
N GLU A 3 0.19 -1.36 -1.19
CA GLU A 3 -0.15 0.01 -0.83
C GLU A 3 -0.15 1.00 -2.01
N PRO A 4 0.68 0.91 -3.07
CA PRO A 4 1.80 0.01 -3.42
C PRO A 4 3.12 0.39 -2.75
N ALA A 5 3.77 -0.57 -2.08
CA ALA A 5 5.01 -0.30 -1.37
C ALA A 5 6.21 -0.28 -2.32
N ASN A 6 7.07 0.73 -2.17
CA ASN A 6 8.37 0.79 -2.83
C ASN A 6 9.45 1.14 -1.81
N PHE A 7 10.63 0.52 -1.92
CA PHE A 7 11.73 0.87 -1.04
C PHE A 7 12.55 2.02 -1.61
N GLY A 8 12.93 2.96 -0.75
CA GLY A 8 13.91 3.97 -1.08
C GLY A 8 13.44 5.10 -2.00
N THR A 9 12.14 5.27 -2.24
CA THR A 9 11.66 6.39 -3.07
C THR A 9 12.16 7.73 -2.52
N ASN A 10 12.88 8.48 -3.35
CA ASN A 10 13.54 9.75 -3.02
C ASN A 10 14.66 9.65 -1.96
N GLU A 11 15.17 8.45 -1.67
CA GLU A 11 16.31 8.23 -0.76
C GLU A 11 17.60 8.03 -1.57
N LYS A 12 18.67 8.74 -1.22
CA LYS A 12 19.98 8.54 -1.88
C LYS A 12 20.60 7.18 -1.53
N GLU A 13 20.54 6.82 -0.25
CA GLU A 13 21.12 5.61 0.31
C GLU A 13 20.07 4.90 1.16
N PRO A 14 19.15 4.14 0.55
CA PRO A 14 18.16 3.38 1.29
C PRO A 14 18.82 2.29 2.16
N PHE A 15 18.07 1.68 3.08
CA PHE A 15 18.60 0.74 4.07
C PHE A 15 19.42 -0.44 3.48
N TYR A 16 19.18 -0.81 2.23
CA TYR A 16 19.85 -1.90 1.52
C TYR A 16 21.05 -1.46 0.67
N TYR A 17 21.35 -0.16 0.58
CA TYR A 17 22.35 0.39 -0.34
C TYR A 17 23.77 -0.17 -0.12
N ASN A 18 24.12 -0.44 1.14
CA ASN A 18 25.45 -0.94 1.53
C ASN A 18 25.53 -2.47 1.65
N TYR A 19 24.50 -3.21 1.22
CA TYR A 19 24.53 -4.67 1.30
C TYR A 19 25.45 -5.25 0.21
N MET A 20 26.39 -6.11 0.62
CA MET A 20 27.42 -6.67 -0.29
C MET A 20 26.84 -7.43 -1.48
N ASN A 21 25.65 -8.03 -1.34
CA ASN A 21 24.96 -8.79 -2.38
C ASN A 21 23.87 -8.00 -3.11
N HIS A 22 23.82 -6.67 -2.97
CA HIS A 22 22.82 -5.83 -3.61
C HIS A 22 23.44 -4.98 -4.73
N SER A 23 22.85 -5.03 -5.92
CA SER A 23 23.25 -4.18 -7.05
C SER A 23 22.95 -2.70 -6.73
N LYS A 24 23.92 -1.82 -6.94
CA LYS A 24 23.82 -0.37 -6.62
C LYS A 24 22.97 0.40 -7.64
N ILE A 25 21.78 -0.11 -7.92
CA ILE A 25 20.81 0.53 -8.79
C ILE A 25 20.20 1.70 -8.01
N PRO A 26 20.17 2.91 -8.59
CA PRO A 26 19.55 4.05 -7.94
C PRO A 26 18.06 3.75 -7.70
N PRO A 27 17.52 4.04 -6.50
CA PRO A 27 16.11 3.86 -6.24
C PRO A 27 15.29 4.86 -7.04
N LEU A 28 13.97 4.65 -7.05
CA LEU A 28 13.02 5.56 -7.68
C LEU A 28 13.22 6.98 -7.14
N SER A 29 13.41 7.94 -8.04
CA SER A 29 13.49 9.36 -7.71
C SER A 29 12.41 10.12 -8.48
N CYS A 30 11.55 10.81 -7.75
CA CYS A 30 10.44 11.59 -8.29
C CYS A 30 10.89 13.03 -8.56
N PRO A 31 10.50 13.63 -9.70
CA PRO A 31 10.71 15.06 -9.91
C PRO A 31 9.91 15.89 -8.91
N ASP A 32 10.39 17.10 -8.62
CA ASP A 32 9.67 18.05 -7.78
C ASP A 32 8.31 18.38 -8.41
N SER A 33 7.24 18.00 -7.72
CA SER A 33 5.87 18.19 -8.21
C SER A 33 4.95 18.62 -7.08
N GLU A 34 3.96 19.44 -7.42
CA GLU A 34 2.88 19.84 -6.50
C GLU A 34 2.05 18.64 -6.00
N TRP A 35 2.13 17.50 -6.70
CA TRP A 35 1.45 16.27 -6.33
C TRP A 35 2.18 15.53 -5.22
N ASP A 36 3.51 15.58 -5.18
CA ASP A 36 4.30 14.95 -4.11
C ASP A 36 4.41 15.84 -2.87
N VAL A 37 4.37 17.17 -3.07
CA VAL A 37 4.39 18.20 -2.04
C VAL A 37 3.16 19.12 -2.19
N PRO A 38 1.96 18.67 -1.77
CA PRO A 38 0.75 19.48 -1.90
C PRO A 38 0.81 20.71 -0.98
N PRO A 39 0.07 21.79 -1.31
CA PRO A 39 0.02 23.00 -0.47
C PRO A 39 -0.40 22.73 0.98
N TYR A 40 -1.25 21.72 1.17
CA TYR A 40 -1.64 21.22 2.49
C TYR A 40 -1.18 19.76 2.65
N PRO A 41 -0.11 19.49 3.43
CA PRO A 41 0.34 18.14 3.65
C PRO A 41 -0.68 17.36 4.49
N THR A 42 -0.76 16.06 4.25
CA THR A 42 -1.47 15.17 5.18
C THR A 42 -0.78 15.20 6.54
N HIS A 43 -1.54 14.90 7.60
CA HIS A 43 -0.97 14.84 8.94
C HIS A 43 0.25 13.90 9.03
N ALA A 44 0.19 12.76 8.33
CA ALA A 44 1.30 11.82 8.25
C ALA A 44 2.54 12.45 7.57
N ALA A 45 2.38 13.07 6.41
CA ALA A 45 3.48 13.74 5.71
C ALA A 45 4.12 14.85 6.57
N PHE A 46 3.29 15.61 7.30
CA PHE A 46 3.75 16.64 8.22
C PHE A 46 4.55 16.06 9.41
N LEU A 47 4.00 15.07 10.11
CA LEU A 47 4.65 14.45 11.29
C LEU A 47 6.00 13.83 10.94
N TRP A 48 6.07 13.13 9.81
CA TRP A 48 7.26 12.40 9.37
C TRP A 48 8.20 13.24 8.51
N LYS A 49 7.91 14.54 8.31
CA LYS A 49 8.66 15.44 7.42
C LYS A 49 8.95 14.81 6.06
N SER A 50 7.94 14.15 5.49
CA SER A 50 8.05 13.32 4.29
C SER A 50 7.15 13.83 3.17
N GLN A 51 7.41 13.34 1.96
CA GLN A 51 6.58 13.61 0.78
C GLN A 51 5.57 12.47 0.58
N LEU A 52 4.52 12.71 -0.21
CA LEU A 52 3.50 11.68 -0.45
C LEU A 52 4.06 10.44 -1.16
N ALA A 53 5.08 10.58 -2.00
CA ALA A 53 5.80 9.47 -2.64
C ALA A 53 6.66 8.63 -1.67
N SER A 54 6.79 9.02 -0.40
CA SER A 54 7.60 8.27 0.57
C SER A 54 7.11 6.82 0.69
N LYS A 55 8.03 5.88 0.50
CA LYS A 55 7.79 4.42 0.50
C LYS A 55 6.74 3.93 -0.52
N THR A 56 6.45 4.71 -1.57
CA THR A 56 5.49 4.36 -2.61
C THR A 56 5.91 4.93 -3.98
N LEU A 57 5.03 4.94 -4.98
CA LEU A 57 5.31 5.47 -6.31
C LEU A 57 5.16 7.01 -6.33
N CYS A 58 5.73 7.66 -7.35
CA CYS A 58 5.59 9.10 -7.55
C CYS A 58 4.12 9.49 -7.75
N MET A 59 3.67 10.58 -7.12
CA MET A 59 2.26 10.99 -7.20
C MET A 59 1.86 11.45 -8.61
N LEU A 60 2.80 11.88 -9.45
CA LEU A 60 2.57 12.22 -10.86
C LEU A 60 2.32 11.03 -11.79
N ALA A 61 2.58 9.79 -11.36
CA ALA A 61 2.46 8.62 -12.22
C ALA A 61 1.01 8.48 -12.75
N LEU A 62 0.87 8.04 -14.00
CA LEU A 62 -0.42 7.85 -14.63
C LEU A 62 -0.83 6.36 -14.61
N LEU A 63 -2.06 6.12 -14.16
CA LEU A 63 -2.72 4.81 -14.06
C LEU A 63 -4.02 4.83 -14.87
N GLY A 64 -4.65 3.67 -15.01
CA GLY A 64 -5.94 3.54 -15.70
C GLY A 64 -5.85 3.97 -17.17
N ASN A 65 -4.81 3.50 -17.87
CA ASN A 65 -4.53 3.85 -19.26
C ASN A 65 -4.35 5.37 -19.49
N GLY A 66 -3.62 6.04 -18.58
CA GLY A 66 -3.32 7.46 -18.70
C GLY A 66 -4.39 8.42 -18.15
N THR A 67 -5.51 7.89 -17.66
CA THR A 67 -6.66 8.73 -17.27
C THR A 67 -6.64 9.20 -15.82
N GLN A 68 -5.91 8.49 -14.94
CA GLN A 68 -5.90 8.78 -13.52
C GLN A 68 -4.48 9.00 -13.03
N ARG A 69 -4.28 10.02 -12.20
CA ARG A 69 -3.00 10.27 -11.56
C ARG A 69 -2.90 9.48 -10.25
N HIS A 70 -1.72 8.96 -9.91
CA HIS A 70 -1.47 8.20 -8.69
C HIS A 70 -1.91 8.97 -7.45
N TYR A 71 -1.69 10.28 -7.42
CA TYR A 71 -2.21 11.21 -6.41
C TYR A 71 -3.69 10.95 -6.04
N ASN A 72 -4.55 10.72 -7.05
CA ASN A 72 -5.99 10.53 -6.84
C ASN A 72 -6.36 9.10 -6.43
N VAL A 73 -5.57 8.11 -6.85
CA VAL A 73 -5.96 6.69 -6.79
C VAL A 73 -5.02 5.82 -5.96
N LYS A 74 -4.01 6.39 -5.29
CA LYS A 74 -3.04 5.65 -4.47
C LYS A 74 -3.74 4.72 -3.48
N ASN A 75 -4.66 5.25 -2.68
CA ASN A 75 -5.38 4.47 -1.67
C ASN A 75 -6.39 3.45 -2.26
N LEU A 76 -6.61 3.47 -3.58
CA LEU A 76 -7.44 2.49 -4.29
C LEU A 76 -6.63 1.32 -4.87
N TYR A 77 -5.30 1.37 -4.80
CA TYR A 77 -4.42 0.40 -5.45
C TYR A 77 -4.73 -1.04 -5.00
N GLY A 78 -4.70 -1.31 -3.69
CA GLY A 78 -5.00 -2.63 -3.13
C GLY A 78 -6.41 -3.14 -3.47
N LEU A 79 -7.43 -2.27 -3.43
CA LEU A 79 -8.80 -2.63 -3.82
C LEU A 79 -8.90 -3.00 -5.31
N SER A 80 -8.25 -2.22 -6.17
CA SER A 80 -8.25 -2.45 -7.62
C SER A 80 -7.59 -3.79 -7.98
N GLU A 81 -6.50 -4.12 -7.29
CA GLU A 81 -5.80 -5.41 -7.42
C GLU A 81 -6.67 -6.56 -6.89
N ALA A 82 -7.22 -6.45 -5.68
CA ALA A 82 -8.03 -7.50 -5.05
C ALA A 82 -9.20 -7.95 -5.94
N LYS A 83 -9.89 -6.99 -6.58
CA LYS A 83 -11.00 -7.26 -7.50
C LYS A 83 -10.61 -8.14 -8.68
N ILE A 84 -9.42 -7.93 -9.25
CA ILE A 84 -8.94 -8.74 -10.38
C ILE A 84 -8.36 -10.07 -9.88
N THR A 85 -7.68 -10.08 -8.74
CA THR A 85 -7.07 -11.28 -8.16
C THR A 85 -8.12 -12.35 -7.83
N ILE A 86 -9.26 -11.99 -7.24
CA ILE A 86 -10.32 -12.97 -6.97
C ILE A 86 -10.94 -13.53 -8.26
N GLN A 87 -11.06 -12.71 -9.31
CA GLN A 87 -11.51 -13.18 -10.62
C GLN A 87 -10.51 -14.14 -11.26
N ALA A 88 -9.22 -13.84 -11.17
CA ALA A 88 -8.15 -14.69 -11.67
C ALA A 88 -8.11 -16.04 -10.92
N GLN A 89 -8.22 -16.00 -9.59
CA GLN A 89 -8.32 -17.19 -8.74
C GLN A 89 -9.48 -18.11 -9.18
N TYR A 90 -10.67 -17.54 -9.36
CA TYR A 90 -11.83 -18.32 -9.80
C TYR A 90 -11.64 -18.86 -11.24
N LYS A 91 -11.10 -18.05 -12.15
CA LYS A 91 -10.82 -18.48 -13.54
C LYS A 91 -9.86 -19.67 -13.59
N ALA A 92 -8.82 -19.66 -12.76
CA ALA A 92 -7.79 -20.69 -12.70
C ALA A 92 -8.28 -22.00 -12.06
N THR A 93 -9.10 -21.90 -11.01
CA THR A 93 -9.46 -23.08 -10.18
C THR A 93 -10.89 -23.59 -10.41
N LYS A 94 -11.76 -22.75 -10.99
CA LYS A 94 -13.22 -22.97 -11.08
C LYS A 94 -13.92 -23.20 -9.73
N LYS A 95 -13.28 -22.79 -8.63
CA LYS A 95 -13.78 -22.94 -7.26
C LYS A 95 -13.77 -21.61 -6.54
N ARG A 96 -14.66 -21.46 -5.54
CA ARG A 96 -14.54 -20.37 -4.57
C ARG A 96 -13.20 -20.54 -3.83
N GLY A 97 -12.32 -19.56 -3.95
CA GLY A 97 -11.10 -19.50 -3.17
C GLY A 97 -11.09 -18.32 -2.22
N LEU A 98 -9.89 -17.99 -1.75
CA LEU A 98 -9.61 -16.93 -0.81
C LEU A 98 -8.55 -16.00 -1.42
N VAL A 99 -8.73 -14.71 -1.22
CA VAL A 99 -7.68 -13.70 -1.44
C VAL A 99 -7.53 -12.96 -0.14
N VAL A 100 -6.27 -12.75 0.27
CA VAL A 100 -5.93 -11.94 1.44
C VAL A 100 -5.10 -10.76 0.96
N SER A 101 -5.54 -9.54 1.27
CA SER A 101 -4.89 -8.29 0.83
C SER A 101 -4.41 -7.47 2.03
N ARG A 102 -3.25 -6.82 1.89
CA ARG A 102 -2.71 -5.93 2.93
C ARG A 102 -3.36 -4.54 2.85
N SER A 103 -3.25 -3.88 1.71
CA SER A 103 -3.92 -2.59 1.49
C SER A 103 -5.42 -2.81 1.25
N THR A 104 -6.25 -1.96 1.86
CA THR A 104 -7.70 -2.02 1.77
C THR A 104 -8.29 -0.61 1.58
N PHE A 105 -9.54 -0.57 1.10
CA PHE A 105 -10.38 0.63 0.97
C PHE A 105 -11.84 0.20 1.18
N PRO A 106 -12.79 1.08 1.55
CA PRO A 106 -14.20 0.70 1.64
C PRO A 106 -14.67 -0.16 0.46
N SER A 107 -15.39 -1.25 0.76
CA SER A 107 -15.80 -2.34 -0.16
C SER A 107 -14.78 -3.46 -0.41
N ASN A 108 -13.57 -3.41 0.14
CA ASN A 108 -12.55 -4.45 -0.11
C ASN A 108 -12.97 -5.86 0.37
N GLY A 109 -13.74 -5.95 1.45
CA GLY A 109 -14.24 -7.22 2.00
C GLY A 109 -15.14 -8.03 1.06
N ARG A 110 -15.66 -7.39 -0.01
CA ARG A 110 -16.35 -8.10 -1.10
C ARG A 110 -15.41 -8.98 -1.94
N TYR A 111 -14.12 -8.64 -1.99
CA TYR A 111 -13.16 -9.25 -2.90
C TYR A 111 -12.04 -10.00 -2.18
N ALA A 112 -11.65 -9.56 -0.99
CA ALA A 112 -10.55 -10.14 -0.22
C ALA A 112 -10.74 -9.96 1.29
N GLY A 113 -10.24 -10.93 2.06
CA GLY A 113 -10.01 -10.78 3.50
C GLY A 113 -8.74 -9.96 3.78
N HIS A 114 -8.47 -9.71 5.06
CA HIS A 114 -7.34 -8.90 5.52
C HIS A 114 -6.68 -9.52 6.76
N TRP A 115 -5.38 -9.27 6.94
CA TRP A 115 -4.65 -9.51 8.18
C TRP A 115 -4.03 -8.19 8.63
N LEU A 116 -3.87 -7.99 9.94
CA LEU A 116 -3.49 -6.69 10.54
C LEU A 116 -2.05 -6.23 10.27
N GLY A 117 -1.34 -6.86 9.34
CA GLY A 117 0.01 -6.49 8.94
C GLY A 117 1.10 -7.11 9.81
N ASP A 118 2.26 -6.47 9.78
CA ASP A 118 3.51 -6.96 10.35
C ASP A 118 3.59 -6.54 11.83
N ASN A 119 3.05 -7.36 12.73
CA ASN A 119 3.09 -7.14 14.18
C ASN A 119 4.41 -7.66 14.81
N THR A 120 4.56 -7.49 16.12
CA THR A 120 5.67 -8.06 16.89
C THR A 120 5.17 -9.10 17.90
N ALA A 121 6.08 -9.91 18.44
CA ALA A 121 5.76 -10.96 19.41
C ALA A 121 5.68 -10.39 20.84
N GLN A 122 4.80 -9.41 21.06
CA GLN A 122 4.61 -8.71 22.33
C GLN A 122 3.16 -8.81 22.82
N TRP A 123 2.94 -8.62 24.12
CA TRP A 123 1.60 -8.73 24.72
C TRP A 123 0.65 -7.62 24.25
N GLU A 124 1.20 -6.43 23.98
CA GLU A 124 0.48 -5.27 23.48
C GLU A 124 -0.11 -5.54 22.08
N ASP A 125 0.61 -6.28 21.22
CA ASP A 125 0.13 -6.65 19.90
C ASP A 125 -1.04 -7.64 19.96
N LEU A 126 -1.07 -8.51 20.97
CA LEU A 126 -2.22 -9.39 21.23
C LEU A 126 -3.46 -8.57 21.60
N GLN A 127 -3.29 -7.55 22.45
CA GLN A 127 -4.38 -6.63 22.81
C GLN A 127 -4.87 -5.83 21.59
N ALA A 128 -3.94 -5.29 20.78
CA ALA A 128 -4.27 -4.54 19.58
C ALA A 128 -5.03 -5.41 18.55
N ALA A 129 -4.71 -6.70 18.45
CA ALA A 129 -5.40 -7.62 17.54
C ALA A 129 -6.90 -7.75 17.86
N CYS A 130 -7.30 -7.75 19.14
CA CYS A 130 -8.71 -7.76 19.53
C CYS A 130 -9.45 -6.50 19.02
N ILE A 131 -8.79 -5.34 19.03
CA ILE A 131 -9.36 -4.08 18.55
C ILE A 131 -9.44 -4.10 17.03
N GLY A 132 -8.33 -4.41 16.35
CA GLY A 132 -8.27 -4.41 14.89
C GLY A 132 -9.30 -5.33 14.23
N VAL A 133 -9.52 -6.54 14.76
CA VAL A 133 -10.56 -7.44 14.22
C VAL A 133 -11.97 -6.83 14.35
N GLN A 134 -12.27 -6.13 15.44
CA GLN A 134 -13.57 -5.47 15.62
C GLN A 134 -13.74 -4.30 14.66
N GLU A 135 -12.69 -3.50 14.46
CA GLU A 135 -12.69 -2.40 13.49
C GLU A 135 -12.92 -2.90 12.06
N PHE A 136 -12.23 -3.96 11.65
CA PHE A 136 -12.40 -4.52 10.30
C PHE A 136 -13.77 -5.15 10.06
N ASN A 137 -14.42 -5.69 11.11
CA ASN A 137 -15.84 -6.05 11.04
C ASN A 137 -16.72 -4.83 10.73
N MET A 138 -16.51 -3.70 11.39
CA MET A 138 -17.23 -2.45 11.11
C MET A 138 -16.92 -1.88 9.72
N PHE A 139 -15.68 -2.06 9.23
CA PHE A 139 -15.28 -1.67 7.87
C PHE A 139 -15.85 -2.58 6.77
N GLY A 140 -16.59 -3.62 7.13
CA GLY A 140 -17.19 -4.56 6.18
C GLY A 140 -16.17 -5.52 5.57
N ILE A 141 -15.17 -5.93 6.35
CA ILE A 141 -14.15 -6.92 6.00
C ILE A 141 -14.15 -8.00 7.11
N PRO A 142 -15.15 -8.90 7.10
CA PRO A 142 -15.30 -9.96 8.11
C PRO A 142 -14.33 -11.13 7.89
#